data_AF-A0A2V5HER7-F1
#
_entry.id   AF-A0A2V5HER7-F1
#
_cell.length_a   1.000
_cell.length_b   1.000
_cell.length_c   1.000
_cell.angle_alpha   90.00
_cell.angle_beta   90.00
_cell.angle_gamma   90.00
#
_symmetry.space_group_name_H-M   'P 1'
#
loop_
_entity.id
_entity.type
_entity.pdbx_description
1 polymer ?
#
loop_
_entity_poly.entity_id
_entity_poly.type
_entity_poly.pdbx_seq_one_letter_code
_entity_poly.pdbx_strand_id
1 'polypeptide(L)'
;MAVPSTSPLVKLPDELHLQYACYLDARSLSRLSRTCTGLQDKFSQELKQAHEAHDWALVVVNYWGGEWEQTAAYIEARIRQDGQGGAFAVEAEAHRWKRYPRLYNAIEKGQVNLVQNYLQARGNPNLRVGPGARPSVKKPLLHWALYTGAGGRDATIVRLLLEYGADPNLDATNWKEKKRHRKDAGTALDWARREKRWLFGQDAYPLPGDAERIKLALSYGARASHNESIRSLYQMEDGSTLVYMAVVNGTDLMHLGFGWYDLVGLFGRPTDSRIPYTDEQVIELLELEPKLIGLASPHKAVRYIKKHRPALVQHLIQNRSTFEWLGNLCADFCRYL
;
A
#
# COMPACT_ATOMS: atom_id res chain seq x y z
N MET A 1 0.65 44.72 30.46
CA MET A 1 -0.15 43.71 31.19
C MET A 1 -0.73 42.75 30.17
N ALA A 2 -0.33 41.48 30.19
CA ALA A 2 -0.86 40.48 29.25
C ALA A 2 -2.31 40.16 29.63
N VAL A 3 -3.23 40.25 28.67
CA VAL A 3 -4.65 39.89 28.87
C VAL A 3 -4.71 38.38 29.13
N PRO A 4 -5.32 37.91 30.22
CA PRO A 4 -5.41 36.48 30.51
C PRO A 4 -6.15 35.78 29.35
N SER A 5 -5.54 34.75 28.77
CA SER A 5 -6.13 34.04 27.64
C SER A 5 -7.45 33.40 28.08
N THR A 6 -8.55 33.82 27.47
CA THR A 6 -9.91 33.32 27.75
C THR A 6 -10.22 31.99 27.07
N SER A 7 -9.24 31.37 26.40
CA SER A 7 -9.45 30.12 25.65
C SER A 7 -9.90 29.00 26.60
N PRO A 8 -11.11 28.45 26.42
CA PRO A 8 -11.62 27.36 27.25
C PRO A 8 -10.74 26.11 27.17
N LEU A 9 -10.00 25.94 26.06
CA LEU A 9 -9.09 24.81 25.88
C LEU A 9 -7.97 24.80 26.93
N VAL A 10 -7.37 25.96 27.24
CA VAL A 10 -6.24 26.04 28.20
C VAL A 10 -6.66 25.71 29.63
N LYS A 11 -7.94 25.91 29.95
CA LYS A 11 -8.53 25.66 31.28
C LYS A 11 -8.89 24.21 31.54
N LEU A 12 -8.80 23.32 30.53
CA LEU A 12 -9.04 21.90 30.75
C LEU A 12 -7.97 21.30 31.68
N PRO A 13 -8.32 20.25 32.46
CA PRO A 13 -7.35 19.45 33.19
C PRO A 13 -6.29 18.85 32.26
N ASP A 14 -5.09 18.65 32.79
CA ASP A 14 -3.95 18.12 32.04
C ASP A 14 -4.23 16.73 31.47
N GLU A 15 -5.01 15.92 32.19
CA GLU A 15 -5.44 14.59 31.74
C GLU A 15 -6.23 14.66 30.43
N LEU A 16 -7.11 15.66 30.28
CA LEU A 16 -7.88 15.85 29.05
C LEU A 16 -7.00 16.40 27.91
N HIS A 17 -6.01 17.24 28.22
CA HIS A 17 -5.01 17.67 27.22
C HIS A 17 -4.23 16.48 26.69
N LEU A 18 -3.76 15.60 27.57
CA LEU A 18 -3.00 14.41 27.20
C LEU A 18 -3.87 13.41 26.43
N GLN A 19 -5.12 13.19 26.88
CA GLN A 19 -6.06 12.35 26.15
C GLN A 19 -6.35 12.92 24.76
N TYR A 20 -6.52 14.24 24.62
CA TYR A 20 -6.68 14.88 23.32
C TYR A 20 -5.43 14.74 22.46
N ALA A 21 -4.25 14.91 23.05
CA ALA A 21 -2.97 14.71 22.36
C ALA A 21 -2.83 13.30 21.81
N CYS A 22 -3.36 12.26 22.47
CA CYS A 22 -3.36 10.87 21.96
C CYS A 22 -4.04 10.70 20.60
N TYR A 23 -4.95 11.61 20.21
CA TYR A 23 -5.60 11.58 18.90
C TYR A 23 -4.91 12.46 17.84
N LEU A 24 -3.83 13.17 18.20
CA LEU A 24 -3.11 14.06 17.30
C LEU A 24 -1.79 13.42 16.86
N ASP A 25 -1.51 13.49 15.56
CA ASP A 25 -0.16 13.20 15.05
C ASP A 25 0.85 14.25 15.55
N ALA A 26 2.14 13.90 15.54
CA ALA A 26 3.21 14.79 16.03
C ALA A 26 3.18 16.18 15.35
N ARG A 27 2.73 16.26 14.09
CA ARG A 27 2.62 17.51 13.34
C ARG A 27 1.49 18.39 13.85
N SER A 28 0.33 17.80 14.09
CA SER A 28 -0.87 18.47 14.61
C SER A 28 -0.66 18.89 16.05
N LEU A 29 -0.02 18.03 16.85
CA LEU A 29 0.40 18.35 18.21
C LEU A 29 1.40 19.51 18.22
N SER A 30 2.39 19.52 17.31
CA SER A 30 3.35 20.63 17.18
C SER A 30 2.70 21.93 16.74
N ARG A 31 1.68 21.87 15.88
CA ARG A 31 0.90 23.06 15.49
C ARG A 31 0.06 23.57 16.65
N LEU A 32 -0.61 22.69 17.38
CA LEU A 32 -1.44 23.02 18.53
C LEU A 32 -0.60 23.62 19.66
N SER A 33 0.56 23.03 19.96
CA SER A 33 1.46 23.50 21.02
C SER A 33 1.96 24.92 20.78
N ARG A 34 2.11 25.35 19.52
CA ARG A 34 2.52 26.72 19.16
C ARG A 34 1.43 27.77 19.30
N THR A 35 0.18 27.38 19.58
CA THR A 35 -0.93 28.35 19.70
C THR A 35 -0.88 29.15 21.00
N CYS A 36 -0.33 28.58 22.08
CA CYS A 36 -0.06 29.29 23.34
C CYS A 36 0.97 28.55 24.21
N THR A 37 1.70 29.28 25.05
CA THR A 37 2.76 28.72 25.93
C THR A 37 2.24 27.65 26.88
N GLY A 38 1.03 27.79 27.41
CA GLY A 38 0.44 26.78 28.31
C GLY A 38 0.23 25.42 27.64
N LEU A 39 -0.14 25.36 26.35
CA LEU A 39 -0.21 24.10 25.61
C LEU A 39 1.18 23.62 25.16
N GLN A 40 2.09 24.55 24.91
CA GLN A 40 3.49 24.22 24.61
C GLN A 40 4.14 23.44 25.75
N ASP A 41 4.01 23.94 26.98
CA ASP A 41 4.59 23.31 28.16
C ASP A 41 3.98 21.92 28.40
N LYS A 42 2.64 21.82 28.31
CA LYS A 42 1.91 20.56 28.47
C LYS A 42 2.27 19.50 27.43
N PHE A 43 2.54 19.89 26.19
CA PHE A 43 2.87 18.95 25.10
C PHE A 43 4.37 18.80 24.83
N SER A 44 5.23 19.48 25.59
CA SER A 44 6.68 19.49 25.37
C SER A 44 7.30 18.09 25.46
N GLN A 45 6.89 17.29 26.45
CA GLN A 45 7.36 15.93 26.64
C GLN A 45 6.92 15.00 25.50
N GLU A 46 5.64 15.06 25.11
CA GLU A 46 5.09 14.26 24.02
C GLU A 46 5.76 14.57 22.68
N LEU A 47 6.04 15.86 22.43
CA LEU A 47 6.78 16.29 21.24
C LEU A 47 8.24 15.83 21.26
N LYS A 48 8.88 15.84 22.43
CA LYS A 48 10.24 15.33 22.61
C LYS A 48 10.29 13.84 22.30
N GLN A 49 9.37 13.04 22.86
CA GLN A 49 9.28 11.60 22.59
C GLN A 49 9.04 11.31 21.10
N ALA A 50 8.12 12.05 20.46
CA ALA A 50 7.88 11.90 19.02
C ALA A 50 9.11 12.24 18.17
N HIS A 51 9.91 13.24 18.59
CA HIS A 51 11.14 13.62 17.91
C HIS A 51 12.22 12.54 18.06
N GLU A 52 12.43 12.04 19.28
CA GLU A 52 13.36 10.95 19.57
C GLU A 52 12.99 9.66 18.79
N ALA A 53 11.70 9.33 18.72
CA ALA A 53 11.21 8.20 17.93
C ALA A 53 11.47 8.40 16.43
N HIS A 54 11.24 9.60 15.91
CA HIS A 54 11.51 9.94 14.52
C HIS A 54 12.98 9.84 14.17
N ASP A 55 13.85 10.40 15.02
CA ASP A 55 15.30 10.33 14.85
C ASP A 55 15.76 8.88 14.90
N TRP A 56 15.33 8.11 15.91
CA TRP A 56 15.61 6.68 16.02
C TRP A 56 15.20 5.90 14.76
N ALA A 57 14.03 6.20 14.18
CA ALA A 57 13.54 5.52 12.98
C ALA A 57 14.37 5.81 11.74
N LEU A 58 14.91 7.02 11.65
CA LEU A 58 15.75 7.49 10.53
C LEU A 58 17.22 7.20 10.70
N VAL A 59 17.68 6.80 11.90
CA VAL A 59 19.05 6.32 12.11
C VAL A 59 19.34 5.23 11.07
N VAL A 60 20.34 5.52 10.23
CA VAL A 60 20.80 4.60 9.21
C VAL A 60 21.66 3.53 9.87
N VAL A 61 21.32 2.27 9.62
CA VAL A 61 22.12 1.13 10.08
C VAL A 61 22.85 0.52 8.88
N ASN A 62 24.14 0.23 9.04
CA ASN A 62 24.97 -0.39 8.00
C ASN A 62 24.71 -1.90 7.97
N TYR A 63 24.32 -2.44 6.81
CA TYR A 63 24.13 -3.88 6.65
C TYR A 63 25.39 -4.58 6.14
N TRP A 64 25.87 -5.59 6.86
CA TRP A 64 26.84 -6.57 6.36
C TRP A 64 26.46 -7.99 6.82
N GLY A 65 26.34 -8.92 5.87
CA GLY A 65 26.46 -10.37 6.14
C GLY A 65 25.41 -11.07 7.02
N GLY A 66 24.40 -10.39 7.59
CA GLY A 66 23.29 -11.04 8.30
C GLY A 66 23.27 -10.92 9.83
N GLU A 67 24.25 -10.25 10.45
CA GLU A 67 24.25 -9.98 11.90
C GLU A 67 24.24 -8.48 12.22
N TRP A 68 23.38 -8.06 13.16
CA TRP A 68 23.11 -6.64 13.46
C TRP A 68 23.35 -6.32 14.93
N GLU A 69 24.55 -5.89 15.27
CA GLU A 69 24.78 -5.10 16.49
C GLU A 69 26.12 -4.36 16.46
N GLN A 70 26.56 -3.98 15.27
CA GLN A 70 27.91 -3.48 15.09
C GLN A 70 27.87 -1.97 14.97
N THR A 71 28.22 -1.27 16.05
CA THR A 71 28.52 0.16 16.03
C THR A 71 29.59 0.43 14.96
N ALA A 72 29.68 1.66 14.43
CA ALA A 72 30.78 2.04 13.55
C ALA A 72 32.15 1.64 14.15
N ALA A 73 32.28 1.75 15.47
CA ALA A 73 33.43 1.30 16.24
C ALA A 73 33.67 -0.22 16.21
N TYR A 74 32.62 -1.06 16.27
CA TYR A 74 32.77 -2.52 16.11
C TYR A 74 33.22 -2.87 14.69
N ILE A 75 32.62 -2.24 13.68
CA ILE A 75 32.98 -2.46 12.27
C ILE A 75 34.46 -2.09 12.08
N GLU A 76 34.88 -0.92 12.58
CA GLU A 76 36.28 -0.50 12.60
C GLU A 76 37.20 -1.48 13.36
N ALA A 77 36.75 -2.02 14.50
CA ALA A 77 37.53 -2.98 15.29
C ALA A 77 37.72 -4.31 14.56
N ARG A 78 36.70 -4.82 13.86
CA ARG A 78 36.78 -6.05 13.06
C ARG A 78 37.68 -5.88 11.84
N ILE A 79 37.59 -4.73 11.17
CA ILE A 79 38.50 -4.37 10.07
C ILE A 79 39.97 -4.33 10.54
N ARG A 80 40.23 -3.84 11.76
CA ARG A 80 41.58 -3.85 12.35
C ARG A 80 42.07 -5.26 12.71
N GLN A 81 41.17 -6.17 13.10
CA GLN A 81 41.52 -7.56 13.42
C GLN A 81 41.87 -8.39 12.18
N ASP A 82 41.24 -8.16 11.03
CA ASP A 82 41.46 -8.96 9.82
C ASP A 82 42.80 -8.67 9.12
N GLY A 83 43.60 -7.72 9.61
CA GLY A 83 45.06 -7.64 9.41
C GLY A 83 45.60 -7.46 7.98
N GLN A 84 44.78 -7.52 6.94
CA GLN A 84 45.20 -7.43 5.54
C GLN A 84 44.37 -6.39 4.78
N GLY A 85 44.88 -5.17 4.63
CA GLY A 85 44.45 -4.22 3.60
C GLY A 85 43.01 -3.66 3.67
N GLY A 86 42.21 -4.02 4.67
CA GLY A 86 40.77 -3.72 4.75
C GLY A 86 40.39 -2.23 4.79
N ALA A 87 41.31 -1.34 5.17
CA ALA A 87 41.06 0.11 5.13
C ALA A 87 40.77 0.61 3.69
N PHE A 88 41.39 0.02 2.67
CA PHE A 88 41.11 0.35 1.26
C PHE A 88 39.78 -0.25 0.75
N ALA A 89 39.33 -1.38 1.31
CA ALA A 89 38.11 -2.06 0.86
C ALA A 89 36.82 -1.32 1.28
N VAL A 90 36.83 -0.62 2.42
CA VAL A 90 35.67 0.16 2.90
C VAL A 90 35.43 1.40 2.05
N GLU A 91 36.48 2.12 1.66
CA GLU A 91 36.37 3.25 0.74
C GLU A 91 36.11 2.79 -0.70
N ALA A 92 36.77 1.73 -1.17
CA ALA A 92 36.59 1.22 -2.53
C ALA A 92 35.20 0.59 -2.75
N GLU A 93 34.59 -0.01 -1.72
CA GLU A 93 33.28 -0.65 -1.83
C GLU A 93 32.16 0.05 -1.04
N ALA A 94 32.32 1.30 -0.60
CA ALA A 94 31.26 2.07 0.11
C ALA A 94 29.90 2.05 -0.60
N HIS A 95 29.89 1.90 -1.93
CA HIS A 95 28.71 1.76 -2.77
C HIS A 95 27.95 0.42 -2.61
N ARG A 96 28.57 -0.61 -2.02
CA ARG A 96 27.92 -1.88 -1.66
C ARG A 96 27.18 -1.83 -0.32
N TRP A 97 27.41 -0.79 0.49
CA TRP A 97 26.83 -0.65 1.81
C TRP A 97 25.43 -0.08 1.65
N LYS A 98 24.45 -0.97 1.64
CA LYS A 98 23.05 -0.55 1.66
C LYS A 98 22.74 0.02 3.04
N ARG A 99 22.42 1.30 3.06
CA ARG A 99 22.17 2.11 4.25
C ARG A 99 20.66 2.19 4.45
N TYR A 100 20.12 1.31 5.27
CA TYR A 100 18.67 1.29 5.50
C TYR A 100 18.30 2.11 6.74
N PRO A 101 17.24 2.94 6.68
CA PRO A 101 16.63 3.46 7.89
C PRO A 101 16.26 2.30 8.82
N ARG A 102 16.58 2.42 10.11
CA ARG A 102 16.33 1.37 11.11
C ARG A 102 14.89 0.84 11.05
N LEU A 103 13.91 1.73 10.90
CA LEU A 103 12.50 1.34 10.85
C LEU A 103 12.12 0.56 9.59
N TYR A 104 12.73 0.84 8.43
CA TYR A 104 12.54 0.02 7.24
C TYR A 104 12.98 -1.43 7.50
N ASN A 105 14.17 -1.59 8.11
CA ASN A 105 14.72 -2.91 8.40
C ASN A 105 13.86 -3.65 9.43
N ALA A 106 13.36 -2.96 10.45
CA ALA A 106 12.44 -3.54 11.43
C ALA A 106 11.17 -4.10 10.75
N ILE A 107 10.61 -3.37 9.77
CA ILE A 107 9.47 -3.83 8.97
C ILE A 107 9.87 -5.03 8.10
N GLU A 108 10.97 -4.94 7.35
CA GLU A 108 11.45 -6.01 6.46
C GLU A 108 11.70 -7.32 7.21
N LYS A 109 12.20 -7.25 8.44
CA LYS A 109 12.51 -8.41 9.29
C LYS A 109 11.34 -8.89 10.17
N GLY A 110 10.19 -8.22 10.14
CA GLY A 110 9.06 -8.62 10.99
C GLY A 110 9.26 -8.33 12.48
N GLN A 111 10.09 -7.34 12.84
CA GLN A 111 10.35 -6.96 14.23
C GLN A 111 9.21 -6.12 14.81
N VAL A 112 8.08 -6.79 15.11
CA VAL A 112 6.84 -6.17 15.62
C VAL A 112 7.09 -5.23 16.80
N ASN A 113 7.86 -5.67 17.80
CA ASN A 113 8.13 -4.89 19.01
C ASN A 113 8.81 -3.55 18.70
N LEU A 114 9.72 -3.51 17.73
CA LEU A 114 10.39 -2.26 17.36
C LEU A 114 9.46 -1.29 16.64
N VAL A 115 8.59 -1.79 15.76
CA VAL A 115 7.57 -0.97 15.10
C VAL A 115 6.54 -0.48 16.11
N GLN A 116 6.12 -1.34 17.04
CA GLN A 116 5.20 -0.99 18.12
C GLN A 116 5.78 0.08 19.04
N ASN A 117 7.03 -0.06 19.49
CA ASN A 117 7.70 0.94 20.31
C ASN A 117 7.79 2.28 19.58
N TYR A 118 8.11 2.27 18.29
CA TYR A 118 8.11 3.48 17.47
C TYR A 118 6.74 4.18 17.46
N LEU A 119 5.66 3.42 17.22
CA LEU A 119 4.30 3.96 17.15
C LEU A 119 3.77 4.42 18.51
N GLN A 120 4.05 3.67 19.58
CA GLN A 120 3.73 4.05 20.95
C GLN A 120 4.44 5.33 21.38
N ALA A 121 5.66 5.56 20.89
CA ALA A 121 6.39 6.82 21.06
C ALA A 121 5.91 7.92 20.08
N ARG A 122 4.67 7.85 19.60
CA ARG A 122 4.04 8.80 18.65
C ARG A 122 4.77 8.95 17.32
N GLY A 123 5.47 7.90 16.92
CA GLY A 123 6.02 7.77 15.59
C GLY A 123 4.93 7.96 14.54
N ASN A 124 5.25 8.65 13.45
CA ASN A 124 4.32 8.87 12.36
C ASN A 124 4.12 7.56 11.57
N PRO A 125 2.93 6.93 11.58
CA PRO A 125 2.67 5.69 10.83
C PRO A 125 2.77 5.89 9.30
N ASN A 126 2.63 7.13 8.84
CA ASN A 126 2.74 7.56 7.44
C ASN A 126 4.16 8.04 7.09
N LEU A 127 5.15 7.77 7.95
CA LEU A 127 6.55 8.11 7.67
C LEU A 127 6.98 7.48 6.35
N ARG A 128 7.66 8.28 5.52
CA ARG A 128 8.22 7.80 4.27
C ARG A 128 9.68 7.45 4.43
N VAL A 129 10.00 6.18 4.26
CA VAL A 129 11.36 5.65 4.31
C VAL A 129 11.72 5.04 2.96
N GLY A 130 13.00 4.97 2.64
CA GLY A 130 13.49 4.37 1.41
C GLY A 130 14.78 3.60 1.67
N PRO A 131 15.03 2.51 0.92
CA PRO A 131 16.26 1.75 1.03
C PRO A 131 17.43 2.61 0.55
N GLY A 132 18.33 3.02 1.45
CA GLY A 132 19.38 3.98 1.11
C GLY A 132 20.51 3.33 0.31
N ALA A 133 20.76 3.94 -0.85
CA ALA A 133 21.97 3.82 -1.69
C ALA A 133 21.83 4.64 -3.00
N ARG A 134 20.62 5.10 -3.35
CA ARG A 134 20.33 5.88 -4.58
C ARG A 134 19.29 6.97 -4.25
N PRO A 135 18.89 7.86 -5.18
CA PRO A 135 17.62 8.59 -5.04
C PRO A 135 16.47 7.57 -5.04
N SER A 136 16.28 6.92 -3.90
CA SER A 136 15.31 5.88 -3.68
C SER A 136 13.99 6.54 -3.34
N VAL A 137 12.94 6.14 -4.06
CA VAL A 137 11.57 6.60 -3.82
C VAL A 137 11.23 6.29 -2.36
N LYS A 138 11.08 7.34 -1.53
CA LYS A 138 10.64 7.19 -0.14
C LYS A 138 9.16 6.81 -0.15
N LYS A 139 8.83 5.62 0.36
CA LYS A 139 7.46 5.11 0.44
C LYS A 139 6.96 5.12 1.88
N PRO A 140 5.64 5.27 2.09
CA PRO A 140 5.04 5.08 3.40
C PRO A 140 5.38 3.71 4.00
N LEU A 141 5.40 3.63 5.33
CA LEU A 141 5.72 2.39 6.06
C LEU A 141 4.80 1.22 5.64
N LEU A 142 3.52 1.51 5.45
CA LEU A 142 2.53 0.50 5.08
C LEU A 142 2.83 -0.14 3.71
N HIS A 143 3.32 0.63 2.74
CA HIS A 143 3.76 0.08 1.44
C HIS A 143 4.87 -0.94 1.62
N TRP A 144 5.84 -0.65 2.49
CA TRP A 144 6.92 -1.59 2.78
C TRP A 144 6.40 -2.82 3.51
N ALA A 145 5.49 -2.68 4.48
CA ALA A 145 4.93 -3.81 5.22
C ALA A 145 4.14 -4.78 4.30
N LEU A 146 3.35 -4.24 3.35
CA LEU A 146 2.66 -5.04 2.34
C LEU A 146 3.63 -5.68 1.33
N TYR A 147 4.69 -4.95 0.97
CA TYR A 147 5.65 -5.39 -0.03
C TYR A 147 6.62 -6.47 0.49
N THR A 148 7.29 -6.23 1.61
CA THR A 148 8.31 -7.16 2.13
C THR A 148 7.69 -8.44 2.68
N GLY A 149 6.40 -8.40 3.01
CA GLY A 149 5.74 -9.46 3.77
C GLY A 149 6.36 -9.68 5.15
N ALA A 150 7.11 -8.69 5.66
CA ALA A 150 7.71 -8.65 6.99
C ALA A 150 8.14 -10.01 7.55
N GLY A 151 9.14 -10.65 6.92
CA GLY A 151 9.77 -11.89 7.40
C GLY A 151 8.90 -13.16 7.39
N GLY A 152 7.65 -13.12 6.91
CA GLY A 152 6.78 -14.31 6.93
C GLY A 152 5.33 -14.09 6.45
N ARG A 153 4.41 -14.95 6.89
CA ARG A 153 2.97 -14.89 6.55
C ARG A 153 2.19 -13.89 7.41
N ASP A 154 2.85 -13.25 8.38
CA ASP A 154 2.18 -12.50 9.43
C ASP A 154 1.72 -11.12 8.95
N ALA A 155 0.46 -10.79 9.24
CA ALA A 155 -0.16 -9.50 8.97
C ALA A 155 -0.02 -8.50 10.15
N THR A 156 0.65 -8.89 11.25
CA THR A 156 0.73 -8.12 12.50
C THR A 156 1.29 -6.71 12.30
N ILE A 157 2.37 -6.52 11.53
CA ILE A 157 2.90 -5.17 11.27
C ILE A 157 1.93 -4.32 10.44
N VAL A 158 1.25 -4.93 9.47
CA VAL A 158 0.23 -4.24 8.65
C VAL A 158 -0.92 -3.78 9.55
N ARG A 159 -1.42 -4.68 10.40
CA ARG A 159 -2.46 -4.40 11.39
C ARG A 159 -2.07 -3.25 12.30
N LEU A 160 -0.89 -3.34 12.89
CA LEU A 160 -0.37 -2.35 13.82
C LEU A 160 -0.24 -0.97 13.15
N LEU A 161 0.28 -0.90 11.92
CA LEU A 161 0.37 0.38 11.19
C LEU A 161 -1.01 0.97 10.92
N LEU A 162 -1.99 0.15 10.50
CA LEU A 162 -3.35 0.58 10.22
C LEU A 162 -4.10 1.03 11.47
N GLU A 163 -3.98 0.30 12.58
CA GLU A 163 -4.58 0.65 13.89
C GLU A 163 -4.05 2.00 14.42
N TYR A 164 -2.79 2.32 14.14
CA TYR A 164 -2.20 3.62 14.49
C TYR A 164 -2.45 4.71 13.45
N GLY A 165 -3.25 4.46 12.40
CA GLY A 165 -3.68 5.48 11.44
C GLY A 165 -2.77 5.63 10.21
N ALA A 166 -2.06 4.57 9.81
CA ALA A 166 -1.45 4.54 8.48
C ALA A 166 -2.54 4.64 7.41
N ASP A 167 -2.38 5.57 6.48
CA ASP A 167 -3.31 5.79 5.37
C ASP A 167 -2.96 4.81 4.22
N PRO A 168 -3.83 3.82 3.92
CA PRO A 168 -3.58 2.87 2.84
C PRO A 168 -3.62 3.51 1.45
N ASN A 169 -4.18 4.71 1.32
CA ASN A 169 -4.35 5.42 0.06
C ASN A 169 -3.28 6.49 -0.16
N LEU A 170 -2.29 6.58 0.74
CA LEU A 170 -1.19 7.51 0.62
C LEU A 170 -0.33 7.18 -0.61
N ASP A 171 -0.25 8.10 -1.57
CA ASP A 171 0.47 7.91 -2.84
C ASP A 171 1.97 7.64 -2.61
N ALA A 172 2.52 6.54 -3.10
CA ALA A 172 3.93 6.20 -2.93
C ALA A 172 4.92 7.23 -3.50
N THR A 173 4.51 8.06 -4.47
CA THR A 173 5.40 9.03 -5.11
C THR A 173 5.42 10.38 -4.39
N ASN A 174 6.61 10.97 -4.28
CA ASN A 174 6.70 12.40 -4.02
C ASN A 174 6.36 13.16 -5.31
N TRP A 175 5.68 14.29 -5.23
CA TRP A 175 5.26 15.09 -6.39
C TRP A 175 6.41 15.44 -7.35
N LYS A 176 7.65 15.53 -6.84
CA LYS A 176 8.86 15.80 -7.64
C LYS A 176 9.21 14.66 -8.62
N GLU A 177 8.86 13.41 -8.29
CA GLU A 177 9.12 12.22 -9.12
C GLU A 177 8.02 11.95 -10.16
N LYS A 178 6.82 12.53 -9.98
CA LYS A 178 5.68 12.38 -10.90
C LYS A 178 5.99 12.78 -12.35
N LYS A 179 6.95 13.67 -12.60
CA LYS A 179 7.34 14.09 -13.96
C LYS A 179 8.14 13.04 -14.74
N ARG A 180 8.86 12.14 -14.07
CA ARG A 180 9.67 11.09 -14.74
C ARG A 180 9.03 9.71 -14.68
N HIS A 181 8.24 9.44 -13.64
CA HIS A 181 7.75 8.11 -13.31
C HIS A 181 6.25 8.11 -13.03
N ARG A 182 5.45 8.70 -13.95
CA ARG A 182 3.98 8.74 -13.82
C ARG A 182 3.34 7.37 -13.58
N LYS A 183 4.00 6.30 -14.04
CA LYS A 183 3.55 4.93 -13.86
C LYS A 183 3.77 4.39 -12.44
N ASP A 184 4.63 4.99 -11.62
CA ASP A 184 5.04 4.44 -10.30
C ASP A 184 4.31 5.05 -9.10
N ALA A 185 3.38 5.99 -9.33
CA ALA A 185 2.49 6.54 -8.31
C ALA A 185 1.40 5.53 -7.98
N GLY A 186 1.15 5.20 -6.71
CA GLY A 186 0.14 4.21 -6.35
C GLY A 186 -0.11 4.11 -4.84
N THR A 187 -1.27 3.59 -4.48
CA THR A 187 -1.69 3.28 -3.11
C THR A 187 -0.88 2.11 -2.53
N ALA A 188 -1.07 1.80 -1.25
CA ALA A 188 -0.42 0.65 -0.62
C ALA A 188 -0.79 -0.66 -1.34
N LEU A 189 -2.02 -0.75 -1.85
CA LEU A 189 -2.53 -1.91 -2.57
C LEU A 189 -1.79 -2.16 -3.90
N ASP A 190 -1.45 -1.09 -4.61
CA ASP A 190 -0.76 -1.20 -5.91
C ASP A 190 0.70 -1.67 -5.75
N TRP A 191 1.28 -1.45 -4.58
CA TRP A 191 2.66 -1.84 -4.28
C TRP A 191 2.80 -3.28 -3.81
N ALA A 192 1.74 -3.88 -3.28
CA ALA A 192 1.75 -5.28 -2.85
C ALA A 192 2.16 -6.25 -3.97
N ARG A 193 1.89 -5.90 -5.25
CA ARG A 193 2.24 -6.69 -6.44
C ARG A 193 3.54 -6.23 -7.12
N ARG A 194 3.65 -4.92 -7.38
CA ARG A 194 4.46 -4.37 -8.48
C ARG A 194 5.93 -4.77 -8.46
N GLU A 195 6.54 -4.75 -7.28
CA GLU A 195 7.99 -4.92 -7.13
C GLU A 195 8.38 -6.39 -6.88
N LYS A 196 7.42 -7.24 -6.46
CA LYS A 196 7.64 -8.70 -6.31
C LYS A 196 7.82 -9.39 -7.68
N ARG A 197 7.11 -8.93 -8.71
CA ARG A 197 7.23 -9.45 -10.09
C ARG A 197 8.65 -9.30 -10.65
N TRP A 198 9.36 -8.24 -10.27
CA TRP A 198 10.73 -7.99 -10.72
C TRP A 198 11.77 -8.85 -9.99
N LEU A 199 11.51 -9.20 -8.73
CA LEU A 199 12.48 -9.93 -7.90
C LEU A 199 12.34 -11.45 -7.95
N PHE A 200 11.11 -11.97 -8.04
CA PHE A 200 10.84 -13.41 -7.87
C PHE A 200 10.28 -14.10 -9.12
N GLY A 201 10.21 -13.40 -10.26
CA GLY A 201 9.56 -13.91 -11.47
C GLY A 201 8.03 -13.88 -11.39
N GLN A 202 7.33 -14.24 -12.48
CA GLN A 202 5.86 -14.15 -12.55
C GLN A 202 5.14 -15.22 -11.73
N ASP A 203 5.79 -16.35 -11.44
CA ASP A 203 5.12 -17.55 -10.91
C ASP A 203 5.09 -17.62 -9.38
N ALA A 204 5.78 -16.71 -8.68
CA ALA A 204 5.89 -16.71 -7.22
C ALA A 204 4.85 -15.83 -6.49
N TYR A 205 3.84 -15.31 -7.20
CA TYR A 205 2.82 -14.43 -6.64
C TYR A 205 1.40 -15.01 -6.83
N PRO A 206 0.50 -14.90 -5.83
CA PRO A 206 0.67 -14.28 -4.51
C PRO A 206 1.55 -15.10 -3.55
N LEU A 207 2.23 -14.42 -2.61
CA LEU A 207 2.95 -15.12 -1.54
C LEU A 207 1.99 -15.55 -0.42
N PRO A 208 2.30 -16.61 0.34
CA PRO A 208 1.52 -16.98 1.52
C PRO A 208 1.36 -15.79 2.48
N GLY A 209 0.11 -15.51 2.89
CA GLY A 209 -0.24 -14.37 3.75
C GLY A 209 -0.52 -13.05 3.03
N ASP A 210 -0.29 -12.95 1.70
CA ASP A 210 -0.61 -11.72 0.95
C ASP A 210 -2.13 -11.43 0.96
N ALA A 211 -2.97 -12.46 0.80
CA ALA A 211 -4.43 -12.29 0.83
C ALA A 211 -4.91 -11.71 2.17
N GLU A 212 -4.40 -12.20 3.31
CA GLU A 212 -4.76 -11.70 4.63
C GLU A 212 -4.33 -10.23 4.82
N ARG A 213 -3.08 -9.91 4.48
CA ARG A 213 -2.55 -8.54 4.56
C ARG A 213 -3.35 -7.57 3.70
N ILE A 214 -3.73 -8.01 2.49
CA ILE A 214 -4.50 -7.21 1.56
C ILE A 214 -5.94 -7.04 2.02
N LYS A 215 -6.59 -8.12 2.48
CA LYS A 215 -7.93 -8.08 3.09
C LYS A 215 -7.97 -7.09 4.25
N LEU A 216 -6.92 -7.06 5.06
CA LEU A 216 -6.78 -6.11 6.16
C LEU A 216 -6.61 -4.66 5.65
N ALA A 217 -5.75 -4.40 4.66
CA ALA A 217 -5.66 -3.06 4.08
C ALA A 217 -7.02 -2.61 3.49
N LEU A 218 -7.72 -3.50 2.80
CA LEU A 218 -9.05 -3.26 2.25
C LEU A 218 -10.09 -3.00 3.35
N SER A 219 -10.03 -3.67 4.51
CA SER A 219 -10.96 -3.38 5.62
C SER A 219 -10.73 -1.98 6.23
N TYR A 220 -9.57 -1.37 5.99
CA TYR A 220 -9.24 0.00 6.36
C TYR A 220 -9.41 1.01 5.21
N GLY A 221 -10.17 0.65 4.17
CA GLY A 221 -10.50 1.58 3.10
C GLY A 221 -9.46 1.69 1.99
N ALA A 222 -8.53 0.74 1.86
CA ALA A 222 -7.61 0.71 0.73
C ALA A 222 -8.38 0.60 -0.60
N ARG A 223 -7.96 1.35 -1.61
CA ARG A 223 -8.47 1.24 -2.98
C ARG A 223 -7.33 1.02 -3.96
N ALA A 224 -7.61 0.41 -5.10
CA ALA A 224 -6.62 0.29 -6.17
C ALA A 224 -6.56 1.59 -6.99
N SER A 225 -5.37 1.93 -7.47
CA SER A 225 -5.18 3.00 -8.45
C SER A 225 -4.59 2.51 -9.78
N HIS A 226 -4.37 1.21 -9.95
CA HIS A 226 -3.94 0.58 -11.20
C HIS A 226 -4.76 -0.66 -11.53
N ASN A 227 -4.97 -0.92 -12.82
CA ASN A 227 -5.68 -2.12 -13.29
C ASN A 227 -4.94 -3.42 -12.92
N GLU A 228 -3.61 -3.41 -12.90
CA GLU A 228 -2.83 -4.59 -12.51
C GLU A 228 -3.10 -5.01 -11.05
N SER A 229 -3.49 -4.07 -10.19
CA SER A 229 -3.84 -4.35 -8.80
C SER A 229 -5.11 -5.20 -8.73
N ILE A 230 -6.16 -4.83 -9.48
CA ILE A 230 -7.41 -5.60 -9.56
C ILE A 230 -7.16 -7.00 -10.11
N ARG A 231 -6.36 -7.13 -11.16
CA ARG A 231 -5.98 -8.44 -11.69
C ARG A 231 -5.24 -9.29 -10.64
N SER A 232 -4.48 -8.65 -9.75
CA SER A 232 -3.76 -9.35 -8.68
C SER A 232 -4.68 -9.84 -7.59
N LEU A 233 -5.67 -9.04 -7.22
CA LEU A 233 -6.68 -9.43 -6.24
C LEU A 233 -7.41 -10.70 -6.67
N TYR A 234 -7.84 -10.77 -7.93
CA TYR A 234 -8.49 -11.98 -8.46
C TYR A 234 -7.63 -13.24 -8.46
N GLN A 235 -6.30 -13.10 -8.47
CA GLN A 235 -5.37 -14.24 -8.43
C GLN A 235 -5.14 -14.77 -7.02
N MET A 236 -5.73 -14.13 -5.99
CA MET A 236 -5.63 -14.55 -4.59
C MET A 236 -6.79 -15.44 -4.18
N GLU A 237 -6.59 -16.13 -3.06
CA GLU A 237 -7.68 -16.71 -2.28
C GLU A 237 -8.70 -15.61 -1.94
N ASP A 238 -9.99 -15.91 -2.10
CA ASP A 238 -11.11 -14.96 -1.99
C ASP A 238 -11.05 -13.76 -2.96
N GLY A 239 -10.40 -13.91 -4.12
CA GLY A 239 -10.12 -12.79 -5.02
C GLY A 239 -11.33 -11.94 -5.43
N SER A 240 -12.50 -12.55 -5.63
CA SER A 240 -13.75 -11.83 -5.89
C SER A 240 -14.16 -10.92 -4.73
N THR A 241 -14.09 -11.44 -3.50
CA THR A 241 -14.37 -10.68 -2.28
C THR A 241 -13.40 -9.51 -2.13
N LEU A 242 -12.11 -9.72 -2.42
CA LEU A 242 -11.11 -8.65 -2.33
C LEU A 242 -11.38 -7.52 -3.34
N VAL A 243 -11.79 -7.87 -4.56
CA VAL A 243 -12.15 -6.86 -5.57
C VAL A 243 -13.43 -6.12 -5.21
N TYR A 244 -14.44 -6.84 -4.72
CA TYR A 244 -15.65 -6.23 -4.17
C TYR A 244 -15.32 -5.18 -3.11
N MET A 245 -14.47 -5.53 -2.13
CA MET A 245 -14.03 -4.59 -1.09
C MET A 245 -13.32 -3.37 -1.69
N ALA A 246 -12.44 -3.56 -2.68
CA ALA A 246 -11.73 -2.47 -3.33
C ALA A 246 -12.69 -1.50 -4.04
N VAL A 247 -13.72 -2.02 -4.73
CA VAL A 247 -14.75 -1.21 -5.39
C VAL A 247 -15.59 -0.45 -4.38
N VAL A 248 -16.03 -1.11 -3.30
CA VAL A 248 -16.76 -0.46 -2.18
C VAL A 248 -15.94 0.68 -1.56
N ASN A 249 -14.61 0.53 -1.48
CA ASN A 249 -13.69 1.58 -1.02
C ASN A 249 -13.45 2.70 -2.05
N GLY A 250 -14.18 2.73 -3.16
CA GLY A 250 -14.10 3.77 -4.17
C GLY A 250 -13.01 3.55 -5.21
N THR A 251 -12.65 2.29 -5.51
CA THR A 251 -11.88 1.99 -6.73
C THR A 251 -12.77 2.18 -7.96
N ASP A 252 -12.40 3.12 -8.83
CA ASP A 252 -13.08 3.37 -10.10
C ASP A 252 -12.48 2.50 -11.21
N LEU A 253 -13.08 1.34 -11.48
CA LEU A 253 -12.62 0.39 -12.50
C LEU A 253 -12.54 1.05 -13.90
N MET A 254 -13.46 1.96 -14.22
CA MET A 254 -13.49 2.65 -15.51
C MET A 254 -12.28 3.58 -15.65
N HIS A 255 -11.95 4.33 -14.60
CA HIS A 255 -10.79 5.21 -14.58
C HIS A 255 -9.47 4.45 -14.66
N LEU A 256 -9.42 3.21 -14.13
CA LEU A 256 -8.27 2.33 -14.27
C LEU A 256 -8.07 1.82 -15.71
N GLY A 257 -8.96 2.19 -16.64
CA GLY A 257 -8.93 1.69 -18.00
C GLY A 257 -9.33 0.22 -18.09
N PHE A 258 -10.04 -0.29 -17.07
CA PHE A 258 -10.59 -1.63 -17.08
C PHE A 258 -11.75 -1.63 -18.07
N GLY A 259 -11.47 -2.09 -19.30
CA GLY A 259 -12.48 -2.21 -20.33
C GLY A 259 -13.17 -3.57 -20.26
N TRP A 260 -14.35 -3.66 -20.88
CA TRP A 260 -15.00 -4.94 -21.17
C TRP A 260 -14.03 -5.98 -21.76
N TYR A 261 -13.11 -5.53 -22.60
CA TYR A 261 -12.14 -6.38 -23.26
C TYR A 261 -11.12 -7.00 -22.30
N ASP A 262 -10.79 -6.35 -21.18
CA ASP A 262 -9.91 -6.90 -20.14
C ASP A 262 -10.62 -8.01 -19.34
N LEU A 263 -11.94 -7.87 -19.13
CA LEU A 263 -12.78 -8.87 -18.48
C LEU A 263 -12.84 -10.17 -19.27
N VAL A 264 -13.01 -10.06 -20.59
CA VAL A 264 -13.22 -11.24 -21.44
C VAL A 264 -11.95 -11.72 -22.14
N GLY A 265 -10.80 -11.02 -22.00
CA GLY A 265 -9.51 -11.44 -22.55
C GLY A 265 -9.31 -11.13 -24.04
N LEU A 266 -9.80 -9.98 -24.50
CA LEU A 266 -9.83 -9.60 -25.92
C LEU A 266 -8.63 -8.77 -26.43
N PHE A 267 -7.78 -8.23 -25.55
CA PHE A 267 -6.58 -7.45 -25.95
C PHE A 267 -5.26 -8.13 -25.58
N GLY A 268 -4.55 -8.65 -26.59
CA GLY A 268 -3.21 -9.19 -26.47
C GLY A 268 -2.98 -10.34 -27.44
N ARG A 269 -1.76 -10.47 -27.99
CA ARG A 269 -1.40 -11.42 -29.06
C ARG A 269 -2.01 -12.83 -28.84
N PRO A 270 -2.44 -13.52 -29.92
CA PRO A 270 -3.08 -14.85 -29.87
C PRO A 270 -2.22 -15.98 -29.26
N THR A 271 -1.05 -15.68 -28.74
CA THR A 271 -0.11 -16.63 -28.14
C THR A 271 -0.24 -16.75 -26.62
N ASP A 272 -0.91 -15.82 -25.92
CA ASP A 272 -1.08 -15.91 -24.47
C ASP A 272 -2.56 -16.14 -24.12
N SER A 273 -2.95 -17.41 -24.22
CA SER A 273 -4.33 -17.95 -24.16
C SER A 273 -5.00 -17.90 -22.78
N ARG A 274 -4.49 -17.10 -21.85
CA ARG A 274 -5.03 -17.04 -20.49
C ARG A 274 -6.16 -16.02 -20.42
N ILE A 275 -7.37 -16.52 -20.61
CA ILE A 275 -8.60 -15.84 -20.19
C ILE A 275 -8.41 -15.41 -18.72
N PRO A 276 -8.39 -14.11 -18.40
CA PRO A 276 -7.93 -13.64 -17.09
C PRO A 276 -8.98 -13.83 -15.98
N TYR A 277 -10.26 -14.02 -16.32
CA TYR A 277 -11.37 -14.12 -15.37
C TYR A 277 -12.34 -15.24 -15.75
N THR A 278 -12.92 -15.93 -14.76
CA THR A 278 -13.99 -16.93 -15.00
C THR A 278 -15.29 -16.26 -15.44
N ASP A 279 -16.31 -17.04 -15.84
CA ASP A 279 -17.61 -16.46 -16.22
C ASP A 279 -18.29 -15.80 -15.00
N GLU A 280 -18.17 -16.42 -13.83
CA GLU A 280 -18.73 -15.95 -12.56
C GLU A 280 -18.08 -14.62 -12.14
N GLN A 281 -16.75 -14.51 -12.22
CA GLN A 281 -16.03 -13.28 -11.90
C GLN A 281 -16.45 -12.10 -12.79
N VAL A 282 -16.76 -12.37 -14.07
CA VAL A 282 -17.26 -11.35 -14.99
C VAL A 282 -18.67 -10.92 -14.59
N ILE A 283 -19.54 -11.85 -14.19
CA ILE A 283 -20.90 -11.53 -13.71
C ILE A 283 -20.83 -10.63 -12.48
N GLU A 284 -20.04 -11.02 -11.47
CA GLU A 284 -19.87 -10.25 -10.23
C GLU A 284 -19.39 -8.82 -10.52
N LEU A 285 -18.42 -8.64 -11.42
CA LEU A 285 -17.93 -7.30 -11.79
C LEU A 285 -18.98 -6.46 -12.50
N LEU A 286 -19.83 -7.09 -13.31
CA LEU A 286 -20.92 -6.41 -13.98
C LEU A 286 -22.04 -6.01 -13.03
N GLU A 287 -22.29 -6.80 -11.99
CA GLU A 287 -23.21 -6.44 -10.92
C GLU A 287 -22.67 -5.24 -10.12
N LEU A 288 -21.35 -5.19 -9.89
CA LEU A 288 -20.71 -4.10 -9.14
C LEU A 288 -20.61 -2.80 -9.93
N GLU A 289 -20.11 -2.85 -11.16
CA GLU A 289 -19.92 -1.69 -12.02
C GLU A 289 -20.54 -1.94 -13.39
N PRO A 290 -21.88 -1.76 -13.52
CA PRO A 290 -22.58 -2.06 -14.76
C PRO A 290 -22.01 -1.27 -15.95
N LYS A 291 -21.52 -0.05 -15.73
CA LYS A 291 -20.99 0.83 -16.79
C LYS A 291 -19.86 0.22 -17.63
N LEU A 292 -19.19 -0.84 -17.17
CA LEU A 292 -18.11 -1.52 -17.89
C LEU A 292 -18.50 -2.04 -19.28
N ILE A 293 -19.77 -2.37 -19.54
CA ILE A 293 -20.21 -2.86 -20.86
C ILE A 293 -20.34 -1.72 -21.88
N GLY A 294 -20.61 -0.50 -21.43
CA GLY A 294 -20.80 0.68 -22.29
C GLY A 294 -19.55 1.08 -23.08
N LEU A 295 -18.37 0.57 -22.69
CA LEU A 295 -17.07 0.87 -23.34
C LEU A 295 -16.74 -0.03 -24.54
N ALA A 296 -17.51 -1.10 -24.79
CA ALA A 296 -17.29 -1.96 -25.95
C ALA A 296 -18.17 -1.56 -27.13
N SER A 297 -17.70 -1.82 -28.34
CA SER A 297 -18.61 -1.99 -29.49
C SER A 297 -19.57 -3.15 -29.16
N PRO A 298 -20.86 -2.90 -28.90
CA PRO A 298 -21.77 -3.89 -28.32
C PRO A 298 -21.81 -5.18 -29.13
N HIS A 299 -21.83 -5.05 -30.46
CA HIS A 299 -21.85 -6.19 -31.38
C HIS A 299 -20.60 -7.08 -31.32
N LYS A 300 -19.40 -6.51 -31.12
CA LYS A 300 -18.17 -7.31 -30.99
C LYS A 300 -18.12 -8.05 -29.65
N ALA A 301 -18.56 -7.41 -28.58
CA ALA A 301 -18.70 -8.02 -27.27
C ALA A 301 -19.68 -9.20 -27.30
N VAL A 302 -20.91 -8.95 -27.79
CA VAL A 302 -21.97 -9.96 -27.97
C VAL A 302 -21.47 -11.19 -28.72
N ARG A 303 -20.83 -10.97 -29.89
CA ARG A 303 -20.33 -12.05 -30.74
C ARG A 303 -19.24 -12.86 -30.04
N TYR A 304 -18.36 -12.22 -29.28
CA TYR A 304 -17.32 -12.91 -28.52
C TYR A 304 -17.91 -13.74 -27.39
N ILE A 305 -18.79 -13.15 -26.55
CA ILE A 305 -19.40 -13.85 -25.41
C ILE A 305 -20.21 -15.05 -25.92
N LYS A 306 -20.99 -14.88 -27.00
CA LYS A 306 -21.72 -16.00 -27.62
C LYS A 306 -20.79 -17.13 -28.06
N LYS A 307 -19.64 -16.78 -28.67
CA LYS A 307 -18.70 -17.78 -29.20
C LYS A 307 -17.88 -18.48 -28.12
N HIS A 308 -17.50 -17.76 -27.06
CA HIS A 308 -16.49 -18.22 -26.10
C HIS A 308 -17.02 -18.43 -24.67
N ARG A 309 -18.18 -17.86 -24.32
CA ARG A 309 -18.77 -17.88 -22.98
C ARG A 309 -20.31 -17.99 -23.03
N PRO A 310 -20.87 -19.07 -23.61
CA PRO A 310 -22.32 -19.20 -23.80
C PRO A 310 -23.11 -19.24 -22.48
N ALA A 311 -22.50 -19.73 -21.38
CA ALA A 311 -23.13 -19.75 -20.05
C ALA A 311 -23.39 -18.32 -19.54
N LEU A 312 -22.42 -17.42 -19.71
CA LEU A 312 -22.57 -15.99 -19.40
C LEU A 312 -23.75 -15.35 -20.16
N VAL A 313 -23.92 -15.69 -21.45
CA VAL A 313 -25.07 -15.19 -22.24
C VAL A 313 -26.39 -15.67 -21.65
N GLN A 314 -26.50 -16.95 -21.31
CA GLN A 314 -27.74 -17.50 -20.73
C GLN A 314 -28.08 -16.82 -19.41
N HIS A 315 -27.09 -16.61 -18.55
CA HIS A 315 -27.26 -15.94 -17.27
C HIS A 315 -27.77 -14.49 -17.45
N LEU A 316 -27.13 -13.71 -18.34
CA LEU A 316 -27.56 -12.33 -18.63
C LEU A 316 -28.96 -12.27 -19.23
N ILE A 317 -29.37 -13.26 -20.02
CA ILE A 317 -30.71 -13.35 -20.59
C ILE A 317 -31.77 -13.72 -19.54
N GLN A 318 -31.40 -14.53 -18.54
CA GLN A 318 -32.32 -14.95 -17.48
C GLN A 318 -32.52 -13.86 -16.42
N ASN A 319 -31.47 -13.09 -16.11
CA ASN A 319 -31.48 -12.06 -15.07
C ASN A 319 -31.66 -10.64 -15.63
N ARG A 320 -32.60 -10.44 -16.57
CA ARG A 320 -32.81 -9.15 -17.26
C ARG A 320 -33.10 -7.97 -16.32
N SER A 321 -33.77 -8.22 -15.20
CA SER A 321 -34.16 -7.19 -14.24
C SER A 321 -32.97 -6.50 -13.59
N THR A 322 -31.86 -7.22 -13.41
CA THR A 322 -30.63 -6.68 -12.82
C THR A 322 -29.89 -5.75 -13.80
N PHE A 323 -30.24 -5.82 -15.08
CA PHE A 323 -29.55 -5.13 -16.16
C PHE A 323 -30.52 -4.45 -17.13
N GLU A 324 -31.48 -3.67 -16.64
CA GLU A 324 -32.44 -2.95 -17.50
C GLU A 324 -31.74 -2.11 -18.59
N TRP A 325 -30.55 -1.59 -18.31
CA TRP A 325 -29.72 -0.82 -19.25
C TRP A 325 -28.98 -1.69 -20.30
N LEU A 326 -28.91 -3.02 -20.11
CA LEU A 326 -28.50 -3.97 -21.16
C LEU A 326 -29.61 -4.25 -22.17
N GLY A 327 -30.79 -3.64 -22.06
CA GLY A 327 -31.94 -3.87 -22.94
C GLY A 327 -31.59 -3.84 -24.43
N ASN A 328 -30.69 -2.95 -24.87
CA ASN A 328 -30.21 -2.90 -26.26
C ASN A 328 -29.28 -4.07 -26.62
N LEU A 329 -28.39 -4.48 -25.71
CA LEU A 329 -27.51 -5.63 -25.90
C LEU A 329 -28.31 -6.94 -25.92
N CYS A 330 -29.25 -7.10 -25.00
CA CYS A 330 -30.15 -8.25 -24.92
C CYS A 330 -31.10 -8.31 -26.11
N ALA A 331 -31.62 -7.17 -26.59
CA ALA A 331 -32.40 -7.12 -27.82
C ALA A 331 -31.57 -7.60 -29.03
N ASP A 332 -30.30 -7.20 -29.13
CA ASP A 332 -29.38 -7.72 -30.15
C ASP A 332 -29.05 -9.20 -29.95
N PHE A 333 -28.90 -9.69 -28.72
CA PHE A 333 -28.78 -11.13 -28.44
C PHE A 333 -30.02 -11.92 -28.86
N CYS A 334 -31.22 -11.39 -28.58
CA CYS A 334 -32.51 -12.02 -28.89
C CYS A 334 -32.86 -11.99 -30.38
N ARG A 335 -32.48 -10.96 -31.13
CA ARG A 335 -32.69 -10.90 -32.59
C ARG A 335 -31.76 -11.85 -33.36
N TYR A 336 -30.74 -12.40 -32.72
CA TYR A 336 -29.69 -13.22 -33.32
C TYR A 336 -29.69 -14.68 -32.82
N LEU A 337 -30.63 -15.05 -31.96
CA LEU A 337 -31.05 -16.42 -31.65
C LEU A 337 -32.27 -16.72 -32.52
#